data_AF-A0A2V9G5C5-F1
#
_entry.id   AF-A0A2V9G5C5-F1
#
_cell.length_a   1.000
_cell.length_b   1.000
_cell.length_c   1.000
_cell.angle_alpha   90.00
_cell.angle_beta   90.00
_cell.angle_gamma   90.00
#
_symmetry.space_group_name_H-M   'P 1'
#
loop_
_entity.id
_entity.type
_entity.pdbx_description
1 polymer ?
#
loop_
_entity_poly.entity_id
_entity_poly.type
_entity_poly.pdbx_seq_one_letter_code
_entity_poly.pdbx_strand_id
1 'polypeptide(L)'
;IGSGVQFMTFSGETDTPDGFGFPATGGVEFGGIVGGPTTGMQFQSDGTFTDGSGNPINGTVFLASPNANSTAGAVTVLGNTGKVRHYYYNRTGWYK
;
A
#
# COMPACT_ATOMS: atom_id res chain seq x y z
N ILE A 1 -5.11 -14.15 -0.78
CA ILE A 1 -4.08 -13.92 0.27
C ILE A 1 -3.85 -15.27 0.94
N GLY A 2 -2.63 -15.83 0.87
CA GLY A 2 -2.34 -17.16 1.41
C GLY A 2 -2.54 -17.20 2.94
N SER A 3 -2.92 -18.36 3.48
CA SER A 3 -3.11 -18.57 4.92
C SER A 3 -1.89 -18.05 5.70
N GLY A 4 -2.05 -16.92 6.41
CA GLY A 4 -1.00 -16.32 7.24
C GLY A 4 -0.43 -14.97 6.79
N VAL A 5 -0.82 -14.42 5.63
CA VAL A 5 -0.47 -13.03 5.26
C VAL A 5 -1.58 -12.08 5.71
N GLN A 6 -1.19 -10.96 6.30
CA GLN A 6 -2.08 -9.92 6.82
C GLN A 6 -1.67 -8.56 6.27
N PHE A 7 -2.63 -7.62 6.24
CA PHE A 7 -2.32 -6.21 5.99
C PHE A 7 -1.76 -5.60 7.27
N MET A 8 -0.43 -5.47 7.30
CA MET A 8 0.28 -4.98 8.46
C MET A 8 1.63 -4.39 8.05
N THR A 9 2.17 -3.54 8.90
CA THR A 9 3.56 -3.09 8.89
C THR A 9 4.34 -3.74 10.04
N PHE A 10 5.66 -3.81 9.92
CA PHE A 10 6.54 -4.14 11.04
C PHE A 10 7.20 -2.91 11.64
N SER A 11 7.60 -3.03 12.91
CA SER A 11 8.46 -2.05 13.56
C SER A 11 9.79 -1.92 12.82
N GLY A 12 10.20 -0.68 12.54
CA GLY A 12 11.42 -0.37 11.81
C GLY A 12 11.29 -0.38 10.28
N GLU A 13 10.10 -0.66 9.75
CA GLU A 13 9.78 -0.33 8.36
C GLU A 13 9.61 1.18 8.20
N THR A 14 9.87 1.65 7.00
CA THR A 14 9.58 3.01 6.55
C THR A 14 8.60 2.95 5.38
N ASP A 15 8.14 4.10 4.90
CA ASP A 15 7.44 4.15 3.63
C ASP A 15 8.30 3.54 2.50
N THR A 16 7.61 3.04 1.50
CA THR A 16 8.15 2.60 0.22
C THR A 16 8.85 3.75 -0.52
N PRO A 17 9.73 3.47 -1.50
CA PRO A 17 10.41 4.50 -2.27
C PRO A 17 9.48 5.41 -3.08
N ASP A 18 8.25 4.98 -3.35
CA ASP A 18 7.26 5.80 -4.05
C ASP A 18 6.63 6.87 -3.13
N GLY A 19 6.72 6.72 -1.80
CA GLY A 19 6.31 7.74 -0.84
C GLY A 19 4.80 8.00 -0.80
N PHE A 20 3.98 6.96 -0.98
CA PHE A 20 2.52 7.08 -1.09
C PHE A 20 1.77 6.88 0.24
N GLY A 21 2.50 6.73 1.35
CA GLY A 21 1.92 6.64 2.69
C GLY A 21 2.43 5.43 3.46
N PHE A 22 2.54 5.61 4.77
CA PHE A 22 2.91 4.58 5.74
C PHE A 22 1.92 4.64 6.92
N PRO A 23 1.01 3.66 7.04
CA PRO A 23 -0.10 3.76 7.98
C PRO A 23 0.38 3.63 9.42
N ALA A 24 -0.18 4.46 10.30
CA ALA A 24 0.08 4.38 11.74
C ALA A 24 -0.43 3.06 12.37
N THR A 25 -1.43 2.42 11.77
CA THR A 25 -1.98 1.12 12.19
C THR A 25 -2.43 0.29 10.97
N GLY A 26 -2.34 -1.04 11.08
CA GLY A 26 -2.69 -1.93 9.98
C GLY A 26 -1.63 -1.89 8.86
N GLY A 27 -2.07 -2.02 7.61
CA GLY A 27 -1.17 -2.06 6.45
C GLY A 27 -1.78 -1.48 5.19
N VAL A 28 -2.75 -0.57 5.29
CA VAL A 28 -3.38 0.05 4.13
C VAL A 28 -3.44 1.55 4.33
N GLU A 29 -2.95 2.32 3.36
CA GLU A 29 -3.10 3.77 3.31
C GLU A 29 -3.33 4.22 1.88
N PHE A 30 -4.38 5.02 1.65
CA PHE A 30 -4.66 5.65 0.37
C PHE A 30 -5.08 7.10 0.60
N GLY A 31 -4.52 8.02 -0.19
CA GLY A 31 -4.83 9.45 -0.08
C GLY A 31 -4.49 10.06 1.29
N GLY A 32 -3.52 9.50 2.01
CA GLY A 32 -3.18 9.91 3.38
C GLY A 32 -4.18 9.44 4.45
N ILE A 33 -5.06 8.48 4.12
CA ILE A 33 -6.08 7.95 5.03
C ILE A 33 -5.79 6.47 5.30
N VAL A 34 -5.59 6.11 6.57
CA VAL A 34 -5.43 4.73 7.02
C VAL A 34 -6.71 3.94 6.75
N GLY A 35 -6.60 2.80 6.09
CA GLY A 35 -7.74 2.02 5.59
C GLY A 35 -8.37 2.55 4.30
N GLY A 36 -7.92 3.71 3.81
CA GLY A 36 -8.42 4.37 2.61
C GLY A 36 -9.67 5.24 2.83
N PRO A 37 -10.06 6.05 1.82
CA PRO A 37 -11.25 6.90 1.88
C PRO A 37 -12.55 6.09 2.05
N THR A 38 -13.44 6.56 2.93
CA THR A 38 -14.77 5.94 3.15
C THR A 38 -15.74 6.16 2.00
N THR A 39 -15.44 7.10 1.10
CA THR A 39 -16.21 7.34 -0.13
C THR A 39 -16.08 6.18 -1.14
N GLY A 40 -15.11 5.29 -0.94
CA GLY A 40 -14.79 4.20 -1.84
C GLY A 40 -13.49 4.46 -2.60
N MET A 41 -13.02 3.43 -3.30
CA MET A 41 -11.83 3.47 -4.13
C MET A 41 -12.04 2.58 -5.36
N GLN A 42 -11.66 3.04 -6.54
CA GLN A 42 -11.95 2.33 -7.78
C GLN A 42 -10.96 2.68 -8.89
N PHE A 43 -10.72 1.71 -9.77
CA PHE A 43 -10.12 1.99 -11.06
C PHE A 43 -11.19 2.51 -12.02
N GLN A 44 -10.85 3.55 -12.77
CA GLN A 44 -11.67 4.12 -13.82
C GLN A 44 -11.41 3.43 -15.16
N SER A 45 -12.27 3.67 -16.15
CA SER A 45 -12.14 3.10 -17.49
C SER A 45 -10.89 3.57 -18.25
N ASP A 46 -10.32 4.71 -17.86
CA ASP A 46 -9.06 5.24 -18.39
C ASP A 46 -7.81 4.70 -17.67
N GLY A 47 -8.01 3.83 -16.67
CA GLY A 47 -6.95 3.22 -15.89
C GLY A 47 -6.50 4.04 -14.67
N THR A 48 -7.02 5.25 -14.45
CA THR A 48 -6.74 5.99 -13.21
C THR A 48 -7.32 5.27 -11.99
N PHE A 49 -6.70 5.46 -10.82
CA PHE A 49 -7.21 4.96 -9.54
C PHE A 49 -7.67 6.15 -8.69
N THR A 50 -8.94 6.16 -8.31
CA THR A 50 -9.59 7.31 -7.67
C THR A 50 -10.27 6.95 -6.37
N ASP A 51 -10.59 7.98 -5.58
CA ASP A 51 -11.60 7.89 -4.52
C ASP A 51 -13.02 7.80 -5.11
N GLY A 52 -14.03 7.71 -4.24
CA GLY A 52 -15.44 7.69 -4.63
C GLY A 52 -15.97 9.01 -5.20
N SER A 53 -15.20 10.09 -5.13
CA SER A 53 -15.51 11.38 -5.75
C SER A 53 -14.85 11.55 -7.12
N GLY A 54 -14.06 10.55 -7.57
CA GLY A 54 -13.35 10.59 -8.85
C GLY A 54 -12.01 11.32 -8.79
N ASN A 55 -11.52 11.69 -7.60
CA ASN A 55 -10.20 12.30 -7.47
C ASN A 55 -9.12 11.20 -7.53
N PRO A 56 -8.08 11.33 -8.36
CA PRO A 56 -6.96 10.40 -8.35
C PRO A 56 -6.28 10.36 -6.99
N ILE A 57 -6.06 9.16 -6.46
CA ILE A 57 -5.39 8.96 -5.17
C ILE A 57 -4.26 7.95 -5.31
N ASN A 58 -3.14 8.24 -4.67
CA ASN A 58 -2.06 7.28 -4.50
C ASN A 58 -2.29 6.46 -3.23
N GLY A 59 -1.64 5.31 -3.14
CA GLY A 59 -1.56 4.61 -1.86
C GLY A 59 -0.65 3.42 -1.87
N THR A 60 -0.51 2.85 -0.68
CA THR A 60 0.33 1.71 -0.38
C THR A 60 -0.46 0.69 0.43
N VAL A 61 -0.33 -0.58 0.05
CA VAL A 61 -0.76 -1.73 0.83
C VAL A 61 0.49 -2.47 1.27
N PHE A 62 0.73 -2.52 2.58
CA PHE A 62 1.74 -3.34 3.23
C PHE A 62 1.16 -4.69 3.61
N LEU A 63 1.96 -5.72 3.41
CA LEU A 63 1.58 -7.10 3.66
C LEU A 63 2.75 -7.85 4.29
N ALA A 64 2.45 -8.65 5.30
CA ALA A 64 3.43 -9.52 5.92
C ALA A 64 2.77 -10.70 6.64
N SER A 65 3.58 -11.69 7.02
CA SER A 65 3.18 -12.72 7.97
C SER A 65 3.62 -12.36 9.38
N PRO A 66 2.71 -12.25 10.39
CA PRO A 66 3.00 -11.71 11.72
C PRO A 66 4.21 -12.30 12.44
N ASN A 67 4.54 -13.56 12.16
CA ASN A 67 5.62 -14.31 12.81
C ASN A 67 6.87 -14.48 11.91
N ALA A 68 6.94 -13.80 10.77
CA ALA A 68 8.02 -13.93 9.82
C ALA A 68 8.43 -12.56 9.27
N ASN A 69 9.22 -11.81 10.05
CA ASN A 69 9.59 -10.43 9.73
C ASN A 69 10.42 -10.26 8.43
N SER A 70 10.86 -11.36 7.82
CA SER A 70 11.50 -11.37 6.50
C SER A 70 10.50 -11.45 5.33
N THR A 71 9.19 -11.42 5.60
CA THR A 71 8.13 -11.54 4.59
C THR A 71 7.46 -10.23 4.23
N ALA A 72 7.97 -9.11 4.76
CA ALA A 72 7.41 -7.81 4.49
C ALA A 72 7.48 -7.45 3.00
N GLY A 73 6.32 -7.10 2.47
CA GLY A 73 6.13 -6.64 1.11
C GLY A 73 5.18 -5.44 1.09
N ALA A 74 5.21 -4.70 -0.01
CA ALA A 74 4.30 -3.60 -0.23
C ALA A 74 3.89 -3.51 -1.69
N VAL A 75 2.65 -3.08 -1.93
CA VAL A 75 2.13 -2.77 -3.25
C VAL A 75 1.71 -1.31 -3.26
N THR A 76 2.24 -0.55 -4.19
CA THR A 76 1.90 0.86 -4.38
C THR A 76 1.06 1.04 -5.63
N VAL A 77 0.17 2.04 -5.62
CA VAL A 77 -0.65 2.44 -6.76
C VAL A 77 -0.47 3.94 -6.98
N LEU A 78 -0.01 4.33 -8.18
CA LEU A 78 0.02 5.73 -8.61
C LEU A 78 -1.33 6.09 -9.25
N GLY A 79 -2.13 6.89 -8.56
CA GLY A 79 -3.50 7.27 -8.92
C GLY A 79 -3.66 7.76 -10.34
N ASN A 80 -2.82 8.71 -10.76
CA ASN A 80 -2.91 9.35 -12.09
C ASN A 80 -2.72 8.40 -13.28
N THR A 81 -2.20 7.20 -13.07
CA THR A 81 -1.92 6.24 -14.16
C THR A 81 -2.37 4.82 -13.86
N GLY A 82 -2.90 4.57 -12.66
CA GLY A 82 -3.15 3.22 -12.13
C GLY A 82 -1.91 2.34 -12.03
N LYS A 83 -0.69 2.91 -12.14
CA LYS A 83 0.52 2.11 -12.18
C LYS A 83 0.76 1.43 -10.84
N VAL A 84 0.74 0.10 -10.86
CA VAL A 84 1.00 -0.75 -9.70
C VAL A 84 2.49 -1.11 -9.66
N ARG A 85 3.11 -1.01 -8.48
CA ARG A 85 4.46 -1.57 -8.24
C ARG A 85 4.48 -2.40 -6.96
N HIS A 86 5.19 -3.51 -7.00
CA HIS A 86 5.45 -4.35 -5.84
C HIS A 86 6.86 -4.08 -5.30
N TYR A 87 7.01 -4.24 -3.99
CA TYR A 87 8.25 -4.13 -3.26
C TYR A 87 8.37 -5.27 -2.24
N TYR A 88 9.60 -5.67 -1.95
CA TYR A 88 9.94 -6.49 -0.80
C TYR A 88 10.92 -5.74 0.13
N TYR A 89 10.84 -6.01 1.43
CA TYR A 89 11.69 -5.39 2.45
C TYR A 89 12.73 -6.38 2.97
N ASN A 90 14.00 -5.98 3.00
CA ASN A 90 15.09 -6.83 3.48
C ASN A 90 15.66 -6.38 4.84
N ARG A 91 14.90 -5.63 5.63
CA ARG A 91 15.29 -4.98 6.91
C ARG A 91 16.24 -3.79 6.80
N THR A 92 16.87 -3.57 5.65
CA THR A 92 17.73 -2.41 5.41
C THR A 92 17.10 -1.40 4.46
N GLY A 93 16.10 -1.84 3.69
CA GLY A 93 15.39 -0.99 2.75
C GLY A 93 14.41 -1.77 1.88
N TRP A 94 13.73 -1.02 1.02
CA TRP A 94 12.78 -1.52 0.04
C TRP A 94 13.44 -1.77 -1.33
N TYR A 95 13.05 -2.89 -1.95
CA TYR A 95 13.57 -3.34 -3.25
C TYR A 95 12.42 -3.79 -4.15
N LYS A 96 12.60 -3.69 -5.46
CA LYS A 96 11.61 -4.05 -6.49
C LYS A 96 11.83 -5.47 -6.99
#